data_AF-A0A2V3JC88-F1
#
_entry.id   AF-A0A2V3JC88-F1
#
_cell.length_a   1.000
_cell.length_b   1.000
_cell.length_c   1.000
_cell.angle_alpha   90.00
_cell.angle_beta   90.00
_cell.angle_gamma   90.00
#
_symmetry.space_group_name_H-M   'P 1'
#
loop_
_entity.id
_entity.type
_entity.pdbx_description
1 polymer ?
#
loop_
_entity_poly.entity_id
_entity_poly.type
_entity_poly.pdbx_seq_one_letter_code
_entity_poly.pdbx_strand_id
1 'polypeptide(L)'
;MHWQLSERNWAQRAKMDEWDRSDTTMGANTNINTNTNTGYFPYLRIGKMNEILKQIPLQYISVVNEFSTRGIASAIGVSMTTVNNLIATMKSLDFVVGRRRFLFTRPGADYSVLIRTDEDAAKKILEEQTKKIEYFAVVKQELIQKGELTIFEIGEEMVKRYGKNWTNPLTLKTYGAAIATILDFTGFGHYRSGILRLEEEKEGMDIPVPYLSVEKMLKIMDALFPGGSEIHKLAAELGTEERRLSQELSCCRAMGFVRYPRRGFYELTEDGREITRSSEGLRKKKFTNHLLGSGYKKLIDRLQQQLHADDKITLVTLGDLLEKEYNRQWSEITKRTYAKKFLNWLRYSGIVVKVEGGYKLRVS
;
A
#
# COMPACT_ATOMS: atom_id res chain seq x y z
N MET A 1 28.59 7.68 15.30
CA MET A 1 27.31 7.42 16.00
C MET A 1 26.80 8.62 16.84
N HIS A 2 27.58 9.70 17.03
CA HIS A 2 27.16 10.90 17.78
C HIS A 2 26.41 11.98 16.96
N TRP A 3 26.36 11.89 15.63
CA TRP A 3 25.73 12.91 14.77
C TRP A 3 24.21 12.75 14.62
N GLN A 4 23.67 11.52 14.60
CA GLN A 4 22.24 11.24 14.42
C GLN A 4 21.35 11.57 15.64
N LEU A 5 21.94 11.73 16.83
CA LEU A 5 21.21 12.15 18.03
C LEU A 5 21.05 13.68 18.09
N SER A 6 21.90 14.45 17.40
CA SER A 6 21.83 15.92 17.40
C SER A 6 20.73 16.46 16.47
N GLU A 7 20.50 15.83 15.32
CA GLU A 7 19.45 16.25 14.35
C GLU A 7 18.03 16.01 14.88
N ARG A 8 17.83 14.93 15.67
CA ARG A 8 16.54 14.68 16.34
C ARG A 8 16.22 15.75 17.38
N ASN A 9 17.22 16.29 18.08
CA ASN A 9 17.04 17.35 19.07
C ASN A 9 16.79 18.73 18.43
N TRP A 10 17.37 19.01 17.26
CA TRP A 10 17.12 20.26 16.52
C TRP A 10 15.70 20.33 15.95
N ALA A 11 15.22 19.24 15.35
CA ALA A 11 13.82 19.13 14.91
C ALA A 11 12.82 19.16 16.08
N GLN A 12 13.24 18.89 17.31
CA GLN A 12 12.42 18.94 18.52
C GLN A 12 12.32 20.34 19.13
N ARG A 13 13.40 21.14 19.12
CA ARG A 13 13.35 22.56 19.56
C ARG A 13 12.54 23.43 18.61
N ALA A 14 12.72 23.26 17.30
CA ALA A 14 11.90 23.95 16.31
C ALA A 14 10.40 23.61 16.44
N LYS A 15 10.06 22.39 16.87
CA LYS A 15 8.66 21.95 17.12
C LYS A 15 8.01 22.57 18.35
N MET A 16 8.76 22.89 19.42
CA MET A 16 8.18 23.61 20.57
C MET A 16 8.12 25.12 20.30
N ASP A 17 9.11 25.69 19.61
CA ASP A 17 9.12 27.12 19.28
C ASP A 17 8.09 27.50 18.18
N GLU A 18 7.77 26.59 17.25
CA GLU A 18 6.64 26.78 16.30
C GLU A 18 5.27 26.70 16.98
N TRP A 19 5.14 25.97 18.11
CA TRP A 19 3.88 25.90 18.87
C TRP A 19 3.59 27.20 19.63
N ASP A 20 4.63 27.95 20.01
CA ASP A 20 4.48 29.23 20.71
C ASP A 20 4.37 30.44 19.74
N ARG A 21 4.92 30.34 18.52
CA ARG A 21 4.95 31.47 17.56
C ARG A 21 3.70 31.65 16.71
N SER A 22 2.87 30.61 16.50
CA SER A 22 1.65 30.76 15.68
C SER A 22 0.55 31.61 16.32
N ASP A 23 0.65 31.92 17.62
CA ASP A 23 -0.33 32.73 18.38
C ASP A 23 0.17 34.17 18.67
N THR A 24 1.43 34.53 18.38
CA THR A 24 2.00 35.82 18.84
C THR A 24 1.76 37.03 17.90
N THR A 25 1.06 36.85 16.78
CA THR A 25 0.63 37.95 15.90
C THR A 25 -0.89 38.01 15.76
N MET A 26 -1.60 38.28 16.85
CA MET A 26 -2.95 38.86 16.78
C MET A 26 -3.06 39.99 17.80
N GLY A 27 -2.82 41.20 17.31
CA GLY A 27 -3.19 42.43 18.00
C GLY A 27 -4.70 42.54 18.15
N ALA A 28 -5.10 43.19 19.23
CA ALA A 28 -6.48 43.40 19.65
C ALA A 28 -7.42 43.93 18.54
N ASN A 29 -8.52 43.23 18.26
CA ASN A 29 -9.89 43.79 18.32
C ASN A 29 -10.98 42.79 17.92
N THR A 30 -12.08 42.85 18.69
CA THR A 30 -13.49 42.55 18.36
C THR A 30 -13.93 41.13 17.97
N ASN A 31 -14.73 40.54 18.87
CA ASN A 31 -15.80 39.54 18.70
C ASN A 31 -16.08 39.05 17.27
N ILE A 32 -15.65 37.82 16.95
CA ILE A 32 -16.32 36.94 15.98
C ILE A 32 -16.26 35.48 16.47
N ASN A 33 -17.44 34.88 16.54
CA ASN A 33 -17.68 33.48 16.86
C ASN A 33 -17.42 32.63 15.60
N THR A 34 -16.18 32.16 15.40
CA THR A 34 -15.83 31.14 14.40
C THR A 34 -14.73 30.24 14.93
N ASN A 35 -15.08 29.05 15.40
CA ASN A 35 -14.15 27.95 15.65
C ASN A 35 -13.68 27.40 14.29
N THR A 36 -12.66 28.02 13.70
CA THR A 36 -11.91 27.45 12.58
C THR A 36 -10.59 26.93 13.13
N ASN A 37 -10.49 25.60 13.23
CA ASN A 37 -9.30 24.91 13.73
C ASN A 37 -8.18 24.97 12.67
N THR A 38 -7.61 26.16 12.47
CA THR A 38 -6.66 26.48 11.37
C THR A 38 -5.23 26.00 11.62
N GLY A 39 -4.95 25.37 12.77
CA GLY A 39 -3.59 25.12 13.24
C GLY A 39 -3.10 23.67 13.19
N TYR A 40 -3.98 22.68 13.42
CA TYR A 40 -3.60 21.30 13.70
C TYR A 40 -3.89 20.35 12.54
N PHE A 41 -2.90 19.52 12.20
CA PHE A 41 -3.02 18.48 11.18
C PHE A 41 -2.76 17.10 11.79
N PRO A 42 -3.44 16.05 11.30
CA PRO A 42 -3.28 14.71 11.85
C PRO A 42 -1.87 14.20 11.56
N TYR A 43 -1.21 13.66 12.58
CA TYR A 43 0.14 13.11 12.46
C TYR A 43 0.15 11.58 12.37
N LEU A 44 -0.72 10.93 13.14
CA LEU A 44 -0.94 9.50 13.09
C LEU A 44 -1.92 9.12 11.98
N ARG A 45 -1.62 8.02 11.28
CA ARG A 45 -2.58 7.30 10.45
C ARG A 45 -3.73 6.77 11.31
N ILE A 46 -4.91 6.67 10.72
CA ILE A 46 -6.15 6.28 11.42
C ILE A 46 -6.02 4.95 12.17
N GLY A 47 -5.41 3.94 11.54
CA GLY A 47 -5.21 2.62 12.16
C GLY A 47 -4.39 2.70 13.45
N LYS A 48 -3.33 3.53 13.47
CA LYS A 48 -2.51 3.70 14.67
C LYS A 48 -3.23 4.51 15.74
N MET A 49 -4.00 5.54 15.34
CA MET A 49 -4.86 6.27 16.27
C MET A 49 -5.84 5.31 16.96
N ASN A 50 -6.56 4.50 16.18
CA ASN A 50 -7.56 3.57 16.69
C ASN A 50 -6.94 2.50 17.59
N GLU A 51 -5.78 1.95 17.22
CA GLU A 51 -5.03 0.99 18.03
C GLU A 51 -4.69 1.56 19.41
N ILE A 52 -4.24 2.82 19.47
CA ILE A 52 -3.89 3.47 20.75
C ILE A 52 -5.16 3.81 21.54
N LEU A 53 -6.18 4.35 20.89
CA LEU A 53 -7.45 4.70 21.55
C LEU A 53 -8.12 3.48 22.21
N LYS A 54 -8.03 2.29 21.59
CA LYS A 54 -8.53 1.02 22.15
C LYS A 54 -7.83 0.62 23.46
N GLN A 55 -6.58 1.05 23.66
CA GLN A 55 -5.79 0.71 24.86
C GLN A 55 -6.02 1.65 26.04
N ILE A 56 -6.49 2.88 25.82
CA ILE A 56 -6.70 3.87 26.89
C ILE A 56 -7.76 3.36 27.88
N PRO A 57 -7.52 3.33 29.20
CA PRO A 57 -8.58 2.92 30.14
C PRO A 57 -9.78 3.87 30.09
N LEU A 58 -11.00 3.33 30.11
CA LEU A 58 -12.24 4.12 29.91
C LEU A 58 -12.38 5.29 30.89
N GLN A 59 -11.84 5.18 32.11
CA GLN A 59 -11.82 6.25 33.10
C GLN A 59 -11.11 7.54 32.65
N TYR A 60 -10.21 7.45 31.66
CA TYR A 60 -9.54 8.61 31.07
C TYR A 60 -10.34 9.22 29.90
N ILE A 61 -11.33 8.51 29.36
CA ILE A 61 -12.21 9.00 28.30
C ILE A 61 -13.37 9.74 28.96
N SER A 62 -13.17 11.03 29.22
CA SER A 62 -14.12 11.85 29.96
C SER A 62 -14.28 13.23 29.35
N VAL A 63 -15.54 13.70 29.33
CA VAL A 63 -15.92 15.06 28.95
C VAL A 63 -15.92 16.03 30.14
N VAL A 64 -15.61 15.57 31.35
CA VAL A 64 -15.54 16.41 32.56
C VAL A 64 -14.19 16.31 33.27
N ASN A 65 -13.50 15.17 33.19
CA ASN A 65 -12.22 14.96 33.85
C ASN A 65 -11.05 15.16 32.90
N GLU A 66 -10.12 16.04 33.29
CA GLU A 66 -8.92 16.27 32.51
C GLU A 66 -7.85 15.19 32.74
N PHE A 67 -7.20 14.78 31.66
CA PHE A 67 -6.05 13.88 31.68
C PHE A 67 -4.77 14.59 31.21
N SER A 68 -3.61 13.97 31.45
CA SER A 68 -2.32 14.44 30.94
C SER A 68 -1.70 13.39 30.02
N THR A 69 -0.83 13.83 29.11
CA THR A 69 -0.08 12.93 28.22
C THR A 69 0.76 11.92 29.01
N ARG A 70 1.35 12.34 30.14
CA ARG A 70 2.08 11.45 31.07
C ARG A 70 1.18 10.39 31.69
N GLY A 71 -0.03 10.78 32.10
CA GLY A 71 -1.02 9.85 32.67
C GLY A 71 -1.40 8.77 31.67
N ILE A 72 -1.72 9.14 30.43
CA ILE A 72 -2.04 8.19 29.37
C ILE A 72 -0.84 7.31 29.03
N ALA A 73 0.34 7.89 28.84
CA ALA A 73 1.57 7.15 28.49
C ALA A 73 1.89 6.06 29.51
N SER A 74 1.78 6.39 30.81
CA SER A 74 1.97 5.44 31.90
C SER A 74 0.89 4.36 31.93
N ALA A 75 -0.37 4.73 31.69
CA ALA A 75 -1.50 3.81 31.78
C ALA A 75 -1.49 2.73 30.68
N ILE A 76 -0.99 3.05 29.48
CA ILE A 76 -0.97 2.11 28.34
C ILE A 76 0.45 1.62 27.98
N GLY A 77 1.47 2.02 28.74
CA GLY A 77 2.84 1.55 28.56
C GLY A 77 3.51 1.98 27.25
N VAL A 78 3.23 3.19 26.75
CA VAL A 78 3.83 3.72 25.50
C VAL A 78 4.64 4.98 25.74
N SER A 79 5.46 5.35 24.76
CA SER A 79 6.28 6.57 24.85
C SER A 79 5.44 7.86 24.90
N MET A 80 5.95 8.89 25.58
CA MET A 80 5.37 10.24 25.56
C MET A 80 5.18 10.78 24.13
N THR A 81 6.12 10.49 23.24
CA THR A 81 6.06 10.88 21.83
C THR A 81 4.84 10.29 21.13
N THR A 82 4.55 9.01 21.38
CA THR A 82 3.38 8.32 20.83
C THR A 82 2.09 9.01 21.27
N VAL A 83 1.97 9.34 22.56
CA VAL A 83 0.80 10.04 23.10
C VAL A 83 0.71 11.48 22.58
N ASN A 84 1.81 12.21 22.48
CA ASN A 84 1.79 13.57 21.92
C ASN A 84 1.33 13.58 20.46
N ASN A 85 1.77 12.61 19.66
CA ASN A 85 1.30 12.44 18.28
C ASN A 85 -0.20 12.08 18.22
N LEU A 86 -0.67 11.23 19.15
CA LEU A 86 -2.09 10.95 19.30
C LEU A 86 -2.87 12.23 19.60
N ILE A 87 -2.44 13.02 20.58
CA ILE A 87 -3.11 14.28 20.94
C ILE A 87 -3.12 15.27 19.79
N ALA A 88 -2.03 15.39 19.02
CA ALA A 88 -2.00 16.23 17.83
C ALA A 88 -3.08 15.79 16.81
N THR A 89 -3.19 14.48 16.54
CA THR A 89 -4.25 13.95 15.67
C THR A 89 -5.64 14.16 16.24
N MET A 90 -5.86 13.89 17.52
CA MET A 90 -7.17 14.08 18.15
C MET A 90 -7.58 15.55 18.16
N LYS A 91 -6.64 16.49 18.34
CA LYS A 91 -6.89 17.92 18.22
C LYS A 91 -7.26 18.34 16.81
N SER A 92 -6.59 17.80 15.79
CA SER A 92 -6.95 18.09 14.38
C SER A 92 -8.35 17.57 14.01
N LEU A 93 -8.91 16.66 14.81
CA LEU A 93 -10.25 16.08 14.62
C LEU A 93 -11.28 16.63 15.61
N ASP A 94 -10.94 17.66 16.39
CA ASP A 94 -11.78 18.22 17.46
C ASP A 94 -12.27 17.17 18.48
N PHE A 95 -11.49 16.10 18.69
CA PHE A 95 -11.78 15.04 19.67
C PHE A 95 -11.29 15.37 21.07
N VAL A 96 -10.31 16.26 21.20
CA VAL A 96 -9.82 16.74 22.49
C VAL A 96 -9.53 18.24 22.45
N VAL A 97 -9.66 18.88 23.60
CA VAL A 97 -9.32 20.29 23.82
C VAL A 97 -8.34 20.43 24.99
N GLY A 98 -7.66 21.57 25.08
CA GLY A 98 -6.69 21.88 26.14
C GLY A 98 -5.23 21.96 25.67
N ARG A 99 -4.33 22.48 26.52
CA ARG A 99 -2.92 22.73 26.18
C ARG A 99 -1.95 21.75 26.84
N ARG A 100 -2.02 21.62 28.17
CA ARG A 100 -1.15 20.72 28.97
C ARG A 100 -1.93 19.58 29.62
N ARG A 101 -3.16 19.89 30.01
CA ARG A 101 -4.19 18.94 30.39
C ARG A 101 -5.27 18.96 29.32
N PHE A 102 -5.84 17.80 29.06
CA PHE A 102 -6.73 17.57 27.93
C PHE A 102 -8.05 17.01 28.41
N LEU A 103 -9.11 17.40 27.72
CA LEU A 103 -10.46 16.93 27.93
C LEU A 103 -10.97 16.36 26.62
N PHE A 104 -11.70 15.24 26.67
CA PHE A 104 -12.39 14.77 25.47
C PHE A 104 -13.57 15.70 25.17
N THR A 105 -13.76 16.02 23.90
CA THR A 105 -15.04 16.56 23.44
C THR A 105 -16.08 15.45 23.41
N ARG A 106 -17.36 15.79 23.30
CA ARG A 106 -18.42 14.78 23.18
C ARG A 106 -18.19 13.84 21.98
N PRO A 107 -17.93 14.34 20.75
CA PRO A 107 -17.60 13.48 19.62
C PRO A 107 -16.35 12.62 19.85
N GLY A 108 -15.32 13.17 20.48
CA GLY A 108 -14.08 12.44 20.75
C GLY A 108 -14.28 11.30 21.76
N ALA A 109 -15.06 11.53 22.82
CA ALA A 109 -15.40 10.51 23.79
C ALA A 109 -16.23 9.40 23.15
N ASP A 110 -17.29 9.77 22.44
CA ASP A 110 -18.19 8.82 21.76
C ASP A 110 -17.42 8.00 20.72
N TYR A 111 -16.57 8.63 19.89
CA TYR A 111 -15.70 7.92 18.94
C TYR A 111 -14.76 6.91 19.63
N SER A 112 -14.11 7.33 20.72
CA SER A 112 -13.10 6.51 21.42
C SER A 112 -13.70 5.31 22.14
N VAL A 113 -14.97 5.39 22.52
CA VAL A 113 -15.74 4.25 23.04
C VAL A 113 -16.17 3.35 21.88
N LEU A 114 -16.84 3.91 20.87
CA LEU A 114 -17.43 3.14 19.77
C LEU A 114 -16.39 2.40 18.94
N ILE A 115 -15.19 2.94 18.74
CA ILE A 115 -14.15 2.27 17.95
C ILE A 115 -13.77 0.89 18.51
N ARG A 116 -14.13 0.58 19.76
CA ARG A 116 -13.92 -0.72 20.42
C ARG A 116 -14.99 -1.76 20.12
N THR A 117 -16.21 -1.33 19.79
CA THR A 117 -17.40 -2.19 19.78
C THR A 117 -18.23 -2.07 18.50
N ASP A 118 -18.22 -0.90 17.87
CA ASP A 118 -19.01 -0.56 16.68
C ASP A 118 -18.21 0.40 15.80
N GLU A 119 -17.39 -0.18 14.93
CA GLU A 119 -16.51 0.58 14.02
C GLU A 119 -17.30 1.41 13.01
N ASP A 120 -18.47 0.92 12.56
CA ASP A 120 -19.33 1.63 11.61
C ASP A 120 -19.96 2.88 12.25
N ALA A 121 -20.40 2.81 13.50
CA ALA A 121 -20.87 4.00 14.23
C ALA A 121 -19.72 4.98 14.51
N ALA A 122 -18.53 4.50 14.87
CA ALA A 122 -17.35 5.35 15.02
C ALA A 122 -16.98 6.05 13.70
N LYS A 123 -17.05 5.33 12.57
CA LYS A 123 -16.83 5.87 11.22
C LYS A 123 -17.78 7.03 10.92
N LYS A 124 -19.08 6.92 11.24
CA LYS A 124 -20.05 8.00 11.06
C LYS A 124 -19.68 9.26 11.85
N ILE A 125 -19.22 9.12 13.11
CA ILE A 125 -18.76 10.26 13.90
C ILE A 125 -17.57 10.96 13.22
N LEU A 126 -16.60 10.18 12.77
CA LEU A 126 -15.43 10.75 12.10
C LEU A 126 -15.81 11.41 10.78
N GLU A 127 -16.69 10.79 9.99
CA GLU A 127 -17.22 11.36 8.75
C GLU A 127 -17.81 12.76 9.01
N GLU A 128 -18.67 12.89 10.03
CA GLU A 128 -19.26 14.19 10.43
C GLU A 128 -18.21 15.21 10.89
N GLN A 129 -17.13 14.80 11.56
CA GLN A 129 -16.02 15.72 11.85
C GLN A 129 -15.30 16.17 10.58
N THR A 130 -15.01 15.25 9.65
CA THR A 130 -14.33 15.62 8.40
C THR A 130 -15.16 16.55 7.50
N LYS A 131 -16.47 16.67 7.71
CA LYS A 131 -17.34 17.63 7.01
C LYS A 131 -17.19 19.06 7.57
N LYS A 132 -16.79 19.19 8.84
CA LYS A 132 -16.67 20.47 9.56
C LYS A 132 -15.28 21.09 9.45
N ILE A 133 -14.28 20.28 9.13
CA ILE A 133 -12.88 20.66 9.13
C ILE A 133 -12.44 21.05 7.71
N GLU A 134 -12.00 22.28 7.55
CA GLU A 134 -11.71 22.91 6.25
C GLU A 134 -10.69 22.15 5.40
N TYR A 135 -9.57 21.70 5.99
CA TYR A 135 -8.52 21.06 5.20
C TYR A 135 -8.97 19.73 4.59
N PHE A 136 -9.95 19.04 5.19
CA PHE A 136 -10.54 17.87 4.57
C PHE A 136 -11.40 18.28 3.36
N ALA A 137 -12.18 19.36 3.45
CA ALA A 137 -12.95 19.86 2.31
C ALA A 137 -12.04 20.19 1.11
N VAL A 138 -10.88 20.82 1.37
CA VAL A 138 -9.86 21.09 0.35
C VAL A 138 -9.39 19.80 -0.32
N VAL A 139 -8.92 18.82 0.45
CA VAL A 139 -8.38 17.57 -0.11
C VAL A 139 -9.47 16.78 -0.84
N LYS A 140 -10.70 16.78 -0.33
CA LYS A 140 -11.86 16.17 -0.98
C LYS A 140 -12.13 16.78 -2.36
N GLN A 141 -12.10 18.12 -2.46
CA GLN A 141 -12.30 18.83 -3.73
C GLN A 141 -11.18 18.54 -4.73
N GLU A 142 -9.91 18.58 -4.30
CA GLU A 142 -8.77 18.24 -5.14
C GLU A 142 -8.85 16.79 -5.64
N LEU A 143 -9.28 15.86 -4.79
CA LEU A 143 -9.47 14.46 -5.16
C LEU A 143 -10.58 14.30 -6.20
N ILE A 144 -11.71 14.99 -6.05
CA ILE A 144 -12.80 14.97 -7.04
C ILE A 144 -12.31 15.51 -8.39
N GLN A 145 -11.47 16.56 -8.40
CA GLN A 145 -10.98 17.17 -9.62
C GLN A 145 -9.94 16.31 -10.36
N LYS A 146 -9.03 15.67 -9.62
CA LYS A 146 -7.93 14.88 -10.20
C LYS A 146 -8.22 13.38 -10.32
N GLY A 147 -9.20 12.86 -9.60
CA GLY A 147 -9.48 11.43 -9.47
C GLY A 147 -8.53 10.68 -8.54
N GLU A 148 -7.26 11.11 -8.44
CA GLU A 148 -6.27 10.60 -7.50
C GLU A 148 -5.35 11.69 -6.94
N LEU A 149 -4.82 11.45 -5.74
CA LEU A 149 -3.85 12.31 -5.06
C LEU A 149 -2.77 11.47 -4.40
N THR A 150 -1.50 11.83 -4.62
CA THR A 150 -0.40 11.29 -3.83
C THR A 150 -0.37 11.90 -2.43
N ILE A 151 0.19 11.19 -1.46
CA ILE A 151 0.40 11.74 -0.11
C ILE A 151 1.33 12.94 -0.07
N PHE A 152 2.19 13.12 -1.09
CA PHE A 152 3.03 14.31 -1.19
C PHE A 152 2.21 15.51 -1.63
N GLU A 153 1.37 15.37 -2.67
CA GLU A 153 0.45 16.43 -3.10
C GLU A 153 -0.48 16.87 -1.96
N ILE A 154 -1.03 15.92 -1.19
CA ILE A 154 -1.85 16.27 -0.01
C ILE A 154 -1.04 17.11 0.97
N GLY A 155 0.19 16.69 1.31
CA GLY A 155 1.05 17.42 2.24
C GLY A 155 1.48 18.81 1.73
N GLU A 156 1.80 18.91 0.44
CA GLU A 156 2.18 20.17 -0.23
C GLU A 156 1.01 21.16 -0.25
N GLU A 157 -0.22 20.66 -0.47
CA GLU A 157 -1.41 21.50 -0.44
C GLU A 157 -1.65 22.09 0.96
N MET A 158 -1.34 21.33 2.02
CA MET A 158 -1.40 21.84 3.40
C MET A 158 -0.36 22.94 3.63
N VAL A 159 0.86 22.77 3.13
CA VAL A 159 1.92 23.79 3.20
C VAL A 159 1.51 25.06 2.48
N LYS A 160 1.03 24.91 1.24
CA LYS A 160 0.66 26.02 0.36
C LYS A 160 -0.50 26.84 0.93
N ARG A 161 -1.56 26.19 1.43
CA ARG A 161 -2.76 26.90 1.91
C ARG A 161 -2.65 27.44 3.33
N TYR A 162 -1.95 26.74 4.22
CA TYR A 162 -1.90 27.07 5.64
C TYR A 162 -0.55 27.62 6.10
N GLY A 163 0.32 28.00 5.16
CA GLY A 163 1.61 28.66 5.44
C GLY A 163 2.54 27.84 6.32
N LYS A 164 2.56 26.52 6.19
CA LYS A 164 3.43 25.65 7.01
C LYS A 164 4.84 25.57 6.45
N ASN A 165 5.85 25.55 7.31
CA ASN A 165 7.26 25.47 6.91
C ASN A 165 7.77 24.04 6.71
N TRP A 166 6.90 23.11 6.28
CA TRP A 166 7.28 21.70 6.14
C TRP A 166 8.11 21.49 4.88
N THR A 167 9.42 21.70 4.98
CA THR A 167 10.37 21.51 3.87
C THR A 167 10.90 20.08 3.77
N ASN A 168 10.76 19.27 4.83
CA ASN A 168 11.23 17.89 4.84
C ASN A 168 10.21 16.94 4.16
N PRO A 169 10.61 16.19 3.12
CA PRO A 169 9.71 15.25 2.42
C PRO A 169 9.07 14.20 3.33
N LEU A 170 9.75 13.75 4.38
CA LEU A 170 9.18 12.80 5.34
C LEU A 170 8.04 13.41 6.15
N THR A 171 8.10 14.72 6.42
CA THR A 171 7.04 15.46 7.11
C THR A 171 5.80 15.56 6.23
N LEU A 172 5.95 15.99 4.97
CA LEU A 172 4.87 16.02 3.97
C LEU A 172 4.19 14.65 3.84
N LYS A 173 5.01 13.61 3.64
CA LYS A 173 4.56 12.22 3.56
C LYS A 173 3.75 11.79 4.78
N THR A 174 4.14 12.21 5.97
CA THR A 174 3.50 11.82 7.24
C THR A 174 2.11 12.44 7.35
N TYR A 175 2.02 13.77 7.21
CA TYR A 175 0.73 14.48 7.28
C TYR A 175 -0.22 14.07 6.15
N GLY A 176 0.29 13.99 4.91
CA GLY A 176 -0.51 13.56 3.78
C GLY A 176 -1.03 12.13 3.92
N ALA A 177 -0.21 11.20 4.42
CA ALA A 177 -0.68 9.83 4.69
C ALA A 177 -1.71 9.77 5.83
N ALA A 178 -1.55 10.59 6.88
CA ALA A 178 -2.52 10.63 7.97
C ALA A 178 -3.89 11.10 7.46
N ILE A 179 -3.92 12.21 6.72
CA ILE A 179 -5.15 12.74 6.08
C ILE A 179 -5.76 11.71 5.13
N ALA A 180 -4.95 11.12 4.24
CA ALA A 180 -5.42 10.12 3.28
C ALA A 180 -6.07 8.91 3.96
N THR A 181 -5.45 8.38 5.02
CA THR A 181 -6.03 7.24 5.76
C THR A 181 -7.32 7.58 6.48
N ILE A 182 -7.49 8.84 6.93
CA ILE A 182 -8.75 9.26 7.55
C ILE A 182 -9.86 9.33 6.51
N LEU A 183 -9.58 9.91 5.33
CA LEU A 183 -10.55 9.96 4.22
C LEU A 183 -10.96 8.56 3.75
N ASP A 184 -9.99 7.65 3.65
CA ASP A 184 -10.20 6.23 3.36
C ASP A 184 -11.11 5.56 4.39
N PHE A 185 -10.79 5.72 5.68
CA PHE A 185 -11.60 5.17 6.76
C PHE A 185 -13.03 5.71 6.73
N THR A 186 -13.23 7.00 6.44
CA THR A 186 -14.57 7.59 6.30
C THR A 186 -15.30 7.19 5.02
N GLY A 187 -14.66 6.47 4.09
CA GLY A 187 -15.26 6.02 2.84
C GLY A 187 -15.39 7.09 1.76
N PHE A 188 -14.63 8.19 1.87
CA PHE A 188 -14.62 9.23 0.83
C PHE A 188 -13.71 8.89 -0.36
N GLY A 189 -12.70 8.05 -0.14
CA GLY A 189 -11.81 7.56 -1.18
C GLY A 189 -11.14 6.26 -0.75
N HIS A 190 -10.22 5.76 -1.56
CA HIS A 190 -9.52 4.49 -1.36
C HIS A 190 -8.02 4.74 -1.29
N TYR A 191 -7.40 4.51 -0.12
CA TYR A 191 -5.97 4.77 0.08
C TYR A 191 -5.12 3.50 -0.02
N ARG A 192 -4.25 3.42 -1.04
CA ARG A 192 -3.31 2.30 -1.21
C ARG A 192 -1.95 2.79 -1.74
N SER A 193 -0.88 2.21 -1.23
CA SER A 193 0.50 2.44 -1.74
C SER A 193 0.94 3.92 -1.82
N GLY A 194 0.39 4.80 -0.96
CA GLY A 194 0.75 6.22 -0.96
C GLY A 194 -0.09 7.10 -1.89
N ILE A 195 -1.17 6.55 -2.46
CA ILE A 195 -2.10 7.25 -3.34
C ILE A 195 -3.52 7.10 -2.79
N LEU A 196 -4.25 8.20 -2.68
CA LEU A 196 -5.68 8.24 -2.39
C LEU A 196 -6.44 8.40 -3.70
N ARG A 197 -7.45 7.57 -3.94
CA ARG A 197 -8.26 7.58 -5.17
C ARG A 197 -9.72 7.76 -4.87
N LEU A 198 -10.46 8.37 -5.80
CA LEU A 198 -11.91 8.47 -5.69
C LEU A 198 -12.58 7.12 -5.95
N GLU A 199 -12.06 6.36 -6.92
CA GLU A 199 -12.55 5.02 -7.25
C GLU A 199 -11.66 3.94 -6.63
N GLU A 200 -12.28 2.83 -6.24
CA GLU A 200 -11.56 1.65 -5.79
C GLU A 200 -10.68 1.12 -6.93
N GLU A 201 -9.39 0.91 -6.66
CA GLU A 201 -8.51 0.23 -7.60
C GLU A 201 -9.04 -1.19 -7.75
N LYS A 202 -9.67 -1.50 -8.89
CA LYS A 202 -10.10 -2.87 -9.19
C LYS A 202 -8.91 -3.80 -8.94
N GLU A 203 -9.07 -4.77 -8.05
CA GLU A 203 -7.96 -5.67 -7.77
C GLU A 203 -7.60 -6.42 -9.06
N GLY A 204 -6.40 -6.18 -9.56
CA GLY A 204 -5.79 -7.00 -10.59
C GLY A 204 -5.53 -8.40 -10.06
N MET A 205 -5.15 -9.33 -10.93
CA MET A 205 -4.84 -10.69 -10.48
C MET A 205 -3.75 -10.71 -9.38
N ASP A 206 -4.00 -11.52 -8.34
CA ASP A 206 -3.11 -11.72 -7.18
C ASP A 206 -1.91 -12.66 -7.46
N ILE A 207 -1.79 -13.18 -8.69
CA ILE A 207 -0.61 -13.93 -9.13
C ILE A 207 0.42 -12.97 -9.73
N PRO A 208 1.72 -13.27 -9.73
CA PRO A 208 2.73 -12.41 -10.34
C PRO A 208 2.62 -12.40 -11.87
N VAL A 209 2.88 -11.25 -12.51
CA VAL A 209 2.95 -11.14 -13.98
C VAL A 209 3.97 -12.13 -14.54
N PRO A 210 3.72 -12.79 -15.69
CA PRO A 210 4.72 -13.65 -16.35
C PRO A 210 6.01 -12.87 -16.65
N TYR A 211 7.00 -13.00 -15.77
CA TYR A 211 8.21 -12.16 -15.77
C TYR A 211 9.45 -12.85 -16.34
N LEU A 212 9.46 -14.18 -16.39
CA LEU A 212 10.58 -15.01 -16.85
C LEU A 212 10.15 -15.98 -17.95
N SER A 213 11.12 -16.49 -18.73
CA SER A 213 10.85 -17.53 -19.73
C SER A 213 10.95 -18.93 -19.10
N VAL A 214 10.44 -19.96 -19.79
CA VAL A 214 10.51 -21.35 -19.32
C VAL A 214 11.97 -21.78 -19.13
N GLU A 215 12.86 -21.42 -20.05
CA GLU A 215 14.28 -21.82 -19.97
C GLU A 215 14.94 -21.21 -18.73
N LYS A 216 14.60 -19.96 -18.38
CA LYS A 216 15.09 -19.32 -17.15
C LYS A 216 14.47 -19.96 -15.91
N MET A 217 13.20 -20.37 -15.96
CA MET A 217 12.54 -21.10 -14.88
C MET A 217 13.23 -22.44 -14.62
N LEU A 218 13.53 -23.22 -15.67
CA LEU A 218 14.29 -24.46 -15.57
C LEU A 218 15.68 -24.21 -14.97
N LYS A 219 16.41 -23.20 -15.46
CA LYS A 219 17.73 -22.83 -14.92
C LYS A 219 17.68 -22.50 -13.41
N ILE A 220 16.66 -21.78 -12.96
CA ILE A 220 16.46 -21.48 -11.53
C ILE A 220 16.21 -22.78 -10.75
N MET A 221 15.38 -23.68 -11.29
CA MET A 221 15.09 -24.94 -10.62
C MET A 221 16.31 -25.85 -10.54
N ASP A 222 17.14 -25.90 -11.58
CA ASP A 222 18.38 -26.66 -11.60
C ASP A 222 19.35 -26.15 -10.52
N ALA A 223 19.48 -24.84 -10.34
CA ALA A 223 20.31 -24.22 -9.29
C ALA A 223 19.75 -24.42 -7.86
N LEU A 224 18.45 -24.68 -7.73
CA LEU A 224 17.83 -25.01 -6.44
C LEU A 224 17.95 -26.50 -6.07
N PHE A 225 18.33 -27.35 -7.02
CA PHE A 225 18.38 -28.78 -6.81
C PHE A 225 19.72 -29.22 -6.17
N PRO A 226 19.73 -30.20 -5.24
CA PRO A 226 18.58 -30.89 -4.64
C PRO A 226 18.05 -30.23 -3.36
N GLY A 227 18.81 -29.33 -2.73
CA GLY A 227 18.61 -28.92 -1.33
C GLY A 227 18.04 -27.52 -1.09
N GLY A 228 17.71 -26.76 -2.13
CA GLY A 228 17.33 -25.36 -2.01
C GLY A 228 18.52 -24.42 -1.80
N SER A 229 18.25 -23.11 -1.78
CA SER A 229 19.29 -22.10 -1.65
C SER A 229 18.74 -20.81 -1.03
N GLU A 230 19.62 -20.06 -0.35
CA GLU A 230 19.31 -18.72 0.11
C GLU A 230 19.37 -17.74 -1.06
N ILE A 231 18.46 -16.76 -1.09
CA ILE A 231 18.29 -15.87 -2.26
C ILE A 231 19.58 -15.16 -2.67
N HIS A 232 20.40 -14.72 -1.72
CA HIS A 232 21.66 -14.04 -2.01
C HIS A 232 22.69 -14.98 -2.67
N LYS A 233 22.74 -16.26 -2.25
CA LYS A 233 23.63 -17.28 -2.85
C LYS A 233 23.14 -17.65 -4.24
N LEU A 234 21.84 -17.89 -4.38
CA LEU A 234 21.22 -18.21 -5.65
C LEU A 234 21.37 -17.06 -6.65
N ALA A 235 21.25 -15.81 -6.19
CA ALA A 235 21.46 -14.62 -7.01
C ALA A 235 22.90 -14.52 -7.53
N ALA A 236 23.88 -14.78 -6.66
CA ALA A 236 25.29 -14.82 -7.04
C ALA A 236 25.58 -15.94 -8.07
N GLU A 237 25.08 -17.16 -7.82
CA GLU A 237 25.24 -18.30 -8.73
C GLU A 237 24.62 -18.05 -10.11
N LEU A 238 23.44 -17.43 -10.15
CA LEU A 238 22.71 -17.13 -11.37
C LEU A 238 23.16 -15.83 -12.06
N GLY A 239 24.09 -15.07 -11.45
CA GLY A 239 24.59 -13.80 -11.97
C GLY A 239 23.49 -12.73 -12.11
N THR A 240 22.62 -12.59 -11.11
CA THR A 240 21.49 -11.65 -11.14
C THR A 240 21.33 -10.92 -9.81
N GLU A 241 20.62 -9.80 -9.80
CA GLU A 241 20.26 -9.10 -8.57
C GLU A 241 19.16 -9.86 -7.79
N GLU A 242 19.23 -9.81 -6.46
CA GLU A 242 18.25 -10.45 -5.56
C GLU A 242 16.81 -9.97 -5.81
N ARG A 243 16.63 -8.65 -6.03
CA ARG A 243 15.30 -8.08 -6.27
C ARG A 243 14.66 -8.67 -7.53
N ARG A 244 15.44 -8.80 -8.61
CA ARG A 244 14.98 -9.40 -9.86
C ARG A 244 14.71 -10.90 -9.66
N LEU A 245 15.63 -11.61 -9.01
CA LEU A 245 15.46 -13.04 -8.73
C LEU A 245 14.22 -13.31 -7.87
N SER A 246 13.90 -12.43 -6.91
CA SER A 246 12.68 -12.54 -6.09
C SER A 246 11.39 -12.47 -6.93
N GLN A 247 11.38 -11.68 -8.01
CA GLN A 247 10.25 -11.61 -8.94
C GLN A 247 10.16 -12.89 -9.79
N GLU A 248 11.32 -13.37 -10.29
CA GLU A 248 11.43 -14.61 -11.04
C GLU A 248 10.97 -15.83 -10.20
N LEU A 249 11.42 -15.93 -8.95
CA LEU A 249 11.02 -16.97 -7.99
C LEU A 249 9.54 -16.90 -7.64
N SER A 250 8.94 -15.70 -7.56
CA SER A 250 7.50 -15.56 -7.34
C SER A 250 6.68 -16.25 -8.44
N CYS A 251 7.12 -16.15 -9.70
CA CYS A 251 6.48 -16.88 -10.80
C CYS A 251 6.68 -18.40 -10.69
N CYS A 252 7.88 -18.87 -10.32
CA CYS A 252 8.13 -20.30 -10.08
C CYS A 252 7.24 -20.86 -8.96
N ARG A 253 6.99 -20.07 -7.92
CA ARG A 253 6.05 -20.39 -6.83
C ARG A 253 4.61 -20.41 -7.31
N ALA A 254 4.19 -19.43 -8.10
CA ALA A 254 2.83 -19.36 -8.66
C ALA A 254 2.53 -20.56 -9.59
N MET A 255 3.56 -21.08 -10.27
CA MET A 255 3.49 -22.31 -11.06
C MET A 255 3.56 -23.59 -10.19
N GLY A 256 3.81 -23.49 -8.89
CA GLY A 256 3.86 -24.63 -7.96
C GLY A 256 5.16 -25.44 -7.96
N PHE A 257 6.22 -24.96 -8.62
CA PHE A 257 7.50 -25.70 -8.68
C PHE A 257 8.46 -25.37 -7.53
N VAL A 258 8.29 -24.21 -6.91
CA VAL A 258 9.16 -23.72 -5.83
C VAL A 258 8.31 -23.39 -4.61
N ARG A 259 8.84 -23.63 -3.42
CA ARG A 259 8.26 -23.18 -2.15
C ARG A 259 9.25 -22.31 -1.36
N TYR A 260 8.70 -21.56 -0.40
CA TYR A 260 9.43 -20.59 0.41
C TYR A 260 9.20 -20.92 1.90
N PRO A 261 9.89 -21.94 2.44
CA PRO A 261 9.62 -22.47 3.77
C PRO A 261 9.97 -21.48 4.89
N ARG A 262 10.95 -20.62 4.67
CA ARG A 262 11.37 -19.60 5.64
C ARG A 262 11.96 -18.38 4.92
N ARG A 263 12.08 -17.28 5.66
CA ARG A 263 12.55 -16.01 5.12
C ARG A 263 13.90 -16.16 4.41
N GLY A 264 13.97 -15.73 3.15
CA GLY A 264 15.17 -15.74 2.31
C GLY A 264 15.58 -17.09 1.74
N PHE A 265 14.89 -18.19 2.03
CA PHE A 265 15.27 -19.54 1.59
C PHE A 265 14.22 -20.14 0.65
N TYR A 266 14.66 -20.66 -0.49
CA TYR A 266 13.79 -21.25 -1.52
C TYR A 266 14.21 -22.68 -1.79
N GLU A 267 13.25 -23.54 -2.10
CA GLU A 267 13.51 -24.94 -2.46
C GLU A 267 12.45 -25.48 -3.42
N LEU A 268 12.77 -26.57 -4.11
CA LEU A 268 11.86 -27.23 -5.04
C LEU A 268 10.71 -27.95 -4.30
N THR A 269 9.52 -27.91 -4.88
CA THR A 269 8.45 -28.85 -4.54
C THR A 269 8.75 -30.24 -5.12
N GLU A 270 7.89 -31.22 -4.87
CA GLU A 270 8.05 -32.55 -5.49
C GLU A 270 7.95 -32.47 -7.02
N ASP A 271 6.94 -31.76 -7.52
CA ASP A 271 6.79 -31.51 -8.95
C ASP A 271 7.97 -30.73 -9.54
N GLY A 272 8.53 -29.78 -8.79
CA GLY A 272 9.75 -29.05 -9.15
C GLY A 272 10.97 -29.95 -9.27
N ARG A 273 11.13 -30.96 -8.40
CA ARG A 273 12.20 -31.95 -8.53
C ARG A 273 12.00 -32.87 -9.72
N GLU A 274 10.76 -33.30 -9.94
CA GLU A 274 10.43 -34.23 -11.01
C GLU A 274 10.63 -33.59 -12.39
N ILE A 275 10.21 -32.33 -12.57
CA ILE A 275 10.35 -31.61 -13.85
C ILE A 275 11.82 -31.35 -14.22
N THR A 276 12.69 -31.08 -13.24
CA THR A 276 14.14 -30.92 -13.44
C THR A 276 14.79 -32.21 -13.95
N ARG A 277 14.38 -33.37 -13.43
CA ARG A 277 14.94 -34.69 -13.80
C ARG A 277 14.25 -35.37 -14.99
N SER A 278 13.18 -34.79 -15.51
CA SER A 278 12.34 -35.40 -16.57
C SER A 278 12.92 -35.24 -17.97
N SER A 279 12.54 -36.16 -18.87
CA SER A 279 12.72 -35.96 -20.32
C SER A 279 11.91 -34.77 -20.83
N GLU A 280 12.31 -34.19 -21.95
CA GLU A 280 11.69 -32.96 -22.48
C GLU A 280 10.18 -33.09 -22.72
N GLY A 281 9.72 -34.24 -23.22
CA GLY A 281 8.29 -34.49 -23.43
C GLY A 281 7.49 -34.51 -22.13
N LEU A 282 8.03 -35.16 -21.09
CA LEU A 282 7.39 -35.22 -19.77
C LEU A 282 7.44 -33.85 -19.07
N ARG A 283 8.56 -33.15 -19.20
CA ARG A 283 8.74 -31.78 -18.71
C ARG A 283 7.70 -30.83 -19.28
N LYS A 284 7.52 -30.86 -20.61
CA LYS A 284 6.48 -30.09 -21.30
C LYS A 284 5.07 -30.44 -20.81
N LYS A 285 4.75 -31.73 -20.69
CA LYS A 285 3.44 -32.18 -20.18
C LYS A 285 3.16 -31.66 -18.77
N LYS A 286 4.12 -31.80 -17.85
CA LYS A 286 4.00 -31.29 -16.47
C LYS A 286 3.89 -29.78 -16.44
N PHE A 287 4.73 -29.07 -17.19
CA PHE A 287 4.64 -27.61 -17.30
C PHE A 287 3.25 -27.17 -17.73
N THR A 288 2.68 -27.81 -18.76
CA THR A 288 1.32 -27.52 -19.23
C THR A 288 0.26 -27.76 -18.15
N ASN A 289 0.35 -28.89 -17.43
CA ASN A 289 -0.59 -29.20 -16.34
C ASN A 289 -0.52 -28.15 -15.23
N HIS A 290 0.68 -27.73 -14.81
CA HIS A 290 0.85 -26.68 -13.80
C HIS A 290 0.38 -25.32 -14.30
N LEU A 291 0.65 -24.97 -15.55
CA LEU A 291 0.16 -23.72 -16.14
C LEU A 291 -1.37 -23.65 -16.10
N LEU A 292 -2.04 -24.73 -16.52
CA LEU A 292 -3.50 -24.84 -16.53
C LEU A 292 -4.12 -25.06 -15.15
N GLY A 293 -3.36 -25.58 -14.17
CA GLY A 293 -3.78 -25.73 -12.77
C GLY A 293 -3.51 -24.50 -11.90
N SER A 294 -2.69 -23.56 -12.39
CA SER A 294 -2.35 -22.32 -11.67
C SER A 294 -3.36 -21.19 -11.91
N GLY A 295 -3.19 -20.08 -11.20
CA GLY A 295 -3.97 -18.87 -11.46
C GLY A 295 -3.81 -18.31 -12.89
N TYR A 296 -2.74 -18.68 -13.62
CA TYR A 296 -2.54 -18.27 -15.01
C TYR A 296 -3.56 -18.89 -15.98
N LYS A 297 -4.29 -19.94 -15.58
CA LYS A 297 -5.42 -20.47 -16.35
C LYS A 297 -6.44 -19.38 -16.70
N LYS A 298 -6.69 -18.44 -15.78
CA LYS A 298 -7.60 -17.31 -16.01
C LYS A 298 -7.19 -16.47 -17.21
N LEU A 299 -5.88 -16.20 -17.39
CA LEU A 299 -5.39 -15.49 -18.57
C LEU A 299 -5.64 -16.26 -19.86
N ILE A 300 -5.47 -17.58 -19.83
CA ILE A 300 -5.67 -18.45 -20.99
C ILE A 300 -7.16 -18.50 -21.36
N ASP A 301 -8.04 -18.65 -20.36
CA ASP A 301 -9.49 -18.64 -20.57
C ASP A 301 -9.96 -17.28 -21.12
N ARG A 302 -9.41 -16.17 -20.61
CA ARG A 302 -9.69 -14.82 -21.12
C ARG A 302 -9.19 -14.62 -22.54
N LEU A 303 -7.99 -15.11 -22.84
CA LEU A 303 -7.45 -15.09 -24.19
C LEU A 303 -8.35 -15.88 -25.15
N GLN A 304 -8.87 -17.04 -24.74
CA GLN A 304 -9.82 -17.83 -25.52
C GLN A 304 -11.16 -17.11 -25.73
N GLN A 305 -11.68 -16.43 -24.71
CA GLN A 305 -12.93 -15.67 -24.80
C GLN A 305 -12.85 -14.44 -25.72
N GLN A 306 -11.68 -13.81 -25.81
CA GLN A 306 -11.48 -12.57 -26.56
C GLN A 306 -11.14 -12.79 -28.03
N LEU A 307 -10.72 -14.00 -28.42
CA LEU A 307 -10.28 -14.29 -29.78
C LEU A 307 -11.40 -14.98 -30.56
N HIS A 308 -11.74 -14.42 -31.73
CA HIS A 308 -12.50 -15.10 -32.76
C HIS A 308 -11.62 -16.14 -33.47
N ALA A 309 -12.24 -17.07 -34.24
CA ALA A 309 -11.53 -18.19 -34.89
C ALA A 309 -10.38 -17.75 -35.82
N ASP A 310 -10.47 -16.55 -36.38
CA ASP A 310 -9.47 -15.99 -37.29
C ASP A 310 -8.45 -15.07 -36.63
N ASP A 311 -8.64 -14.72 -35.37
CA ASP A 311 -7.78 -13.79 -34.66
C ASP A 311 -6.40 -14.39 -34.40
N LYS A 312 -5.38 -13.54 -34.56
CA LYS A 312 -3.99 -13.90 -34.33
C LYS A 312 -3.55 -13.34 -32.99
N ILE A 313 -2.94 -14.20 -32.18
CA ILE A 313 -2.22 -13.82 -30.98
C ILE A 313 -0.91 -13.16 -31.40
N THR A 314 -0.76 -11.89 -31.04
CA THR A 314 0.46 -11.10 -31.22
C THR A 314 1.01 -10.66 -29.86
N LEU A 315 2.17 -10.00 -29.86
CA LEU A 315 2.70 -9.39 -28.63
C LEU A 315 1.85 -8.22 -28.14
N VAL A 316 1.16 -7.53 -29.04
CA VAL A 316 0.27 -6.40 -28.69
C VAL A 316 -0.94 -6.96 -27.95
N THR A 317 -1.64 -7.92 -28.56
CA THR A 317 -2.84 -8.53 -27.96
C THR A 317 -2.56 -9.15 -26.59
N LEU A 318 -1.42 -9.85 -26.43
CA LEU A 318 -1.02 -10.40 -25.13
C LEU A 318 -0.62 -9.31 -24.13
N GLY A 319 0.02 -8.23 -24.59
CA GLY A 319 0.41 -7.11 -23.75
C GLY A 319 -0.81 -6.40 -23.17
N ASP A 320 -1.80 -6.13 -24.01
CA ASP A 320 -3.05 -5.47 -23.62
C ASP A 320 -3.92 -6.37 -22.72
N LEU A 321 -3.97 -7.69 -23.01
CA LEU A 321 -4.61 -8.65 -22.11
C LEU A 321 -3.99 -8.62 -20.72
N LEU A 322 -2.65 -8.70 -20.63
CA LEU A 322 -1.95 -8.69 -19.35
C LEU A 322 -2.15 -7.35 -18.63
N GLU A 323 -2.07 -6.22 -19.32
CA GLU A 323 -2.31 -4.91 -18.71
C GLU A 323 -3.70 -4.83 -18.06
N LYS A 324 -4.72 -5.25 -18.81
CA LYS A 324 -6.12 -5.26 -18.38
C LYS A 324 -6.36 -6.17 -17.18
N GLU A 325 -5.91 -7.43 -17.23
CA GLU A 325 -6.17 -8.41 -16.18
C GLU A 325 -5.38 -8.13 -14.88
N TYR A 326 -4.25 -7.44 -14.99
CA TYR A 326 -3.48 -6.99 -13.83
C TYR A 326 -3.89 -5.61 -13.33
N ASN A 327 -4.84 -4.95 -14.00
CA ASN A 327 -5.28 -3.57 -13.74
C ASN A 327 -4.10 -2.62 -13.53
N ARG A 328 -3.13 -2.65 -14.45
CA ARG A 328 -1.96 -1.75 -14.44
C ARG A 328 -2.01 -0.83 -15.65
N GLN A 329 -1.26 0.26 -15.59
CA GLN A 329 -0.95 1.07 -16.77
C GLN A 329 0.55 0.93 -17.03
N TRP A 330 0.90 0.20 -18.07
CA TRP A 330 2.28 -0.11 -18.42
C TRP A 330 2.70 0.63 -19.68
N SER A 331 3.98 1.02 -19.73
CA SER A 331 4.55 1.49 -20.99
C SER A 331 4.54 0.38 -22.04
N GLU A 332 4.47 0.75 -23.32
CA GLU A 332 4.51 -0.20 -24.45
C GLU A 332 5.70 -1.19 -24.40
N ILE A 333 6.85 -0.70 -23.94
CA ILE A 333 8.06 -1.52 -23.74
C ILE A 333 7.81 -2.60 -22.68
N THR A 334 7.14 -2.23 -21.59
CA THR A 334 6.82 -3.14 -20.48
C THR A 334 5.78 -4.17 -20.90
N LYS A 335 4.69 -3.74 -21.57
CA LYS A 335 3.68 -4.65 -22.14
C LYS A 335 4.34 -5.69 -23.05
N ARG A 336 5.16 -5.23 -24.00
CA ARG A 336 5.86 -6.10 -24.96
C ARG A 336 6.82 -7.07 -24.25
N THR A 337 7.45 -6.65 -23.16
CA THR A 337 8.36 -7.50 -22.38
C THR A 337 7.59 -8.65 -21.72
N TYR A 338 6.49 -8.37 -21.02
CA TYR A 338 5.68 -9.40 -20.37
C TYR A 338 4.97 -10.29 -21.40
N ALA A 339 4.45 -9.72 -22.49
CA ALA A 339 3.85 -10.47 -23.59
C ALA A 339 4.81 -11.51 -24.17
N LYS A 340 6.09 -11.15 -24.37
CA LYS A 340 7.12 -12.10 -24.85
C LYS A 340 7.33 -13.26 -23.90
N LYS A 341 7.31 -13.02 -22.58
CA LYS A 341 7.50 -14.06 -21.57
C LYS A 341 6.29 -14.99 -21.52
N PHE A 342 5.08 -14.44 -21.51
CA PHE A 342 3.88 -15.24 -21.50
C PHE A 342 3.71 -16.04 -22.81
N LEU A 343 4.00 -15.43 -23.97
CA LEU A 343 4.01 -16.14 -25.25
C LEU A 343 5.03 -17.31 -25.26
N ASN A 344 6.19 -17.14 -24.63
CA ASN A 344 7.15 -18.23 -24.49
C ASN A 344 6.55 -19.41 -23.69
N TRP A 345 5.79 -19.14 -22.63
CA TRP A 345 5.10 -20.21 -21.88
C TRP A 345 4.04 -20.91 -22.72
N LEU A 346 3.19 -20.15 -23.43
CA LEU A 346 2.14 -20.70 -24.29
C LEU A 346 2.70 -21.57 -25.42
N ARG A 347 3.83 -21.16 -26.00
CA ARG A 347 4.54 -21.94 -27.03
C ARG A 347 5.14 -23.20 -26.44
N TYR A 348 5.79 -23.09 -25.29
CA TYR A 348 6.40 -24.23 -24.62
C TYR A 348 5.34 -25.28 -24.28
N SER A 349 4.22 -24.87 -23.70
CA SER A 349 3.10 -25.75 -23.33
C SER A 349 2.36 -26.35 -24.54
N GLY A 350 2.53 -25.78 -25.73
CA GLY A 350 1.84 -26.21 -26.95
C GLY A 350 0.38 -25.75 -27.04
N ILE A 351 -0.02 -24.77 -26.20
CA ILE A 351 -1.35 -24.15 -26.23
C ILE A 351 -1.52 -23.28 -27.48
N VAL A 352 -0.43 -22.72 -28.01
CA VAL A 352 -0.44 -21.96 -29.25
C VAL A 352 0.45 -22.59 -30.32
N VAL A 353 0.04 -22.44 -31.57
CA VAL A 353 0.79 -22.84 -32.76
C VAL A 353 1.16 -21.62 -33.59
N LYS A 354 2.36 -21.66 -34.20
CA LYS A 354 2.83 -20.57 -35.06
C LYS A 354 2.08 -20.60 -36.38
N VAL A 355 1.59 -19.45 -36.82
CA VAL A 355 0.96 -19.23 -38.13
C VAL A 355 1.58 -18.02 -38.81
N GLU A 356 1.27 -17.80 -40.09
CA GLU A 356 1.74 -16.60 -40.77
C GLU A 356 1.23 -15.32 -40.07
N GLY A 357 2.15 -14.43 -39.71
CA GLY A 357 1.86 -13.17 -39.02
C GLY A 357 1.55 -13.28 -37.52
N GLY A 358 1.67 -14.46 -36.88
CA GLY A 358 1.43 -14.57 -35.43
C GLY A 358 1.31 -15.98 -34.90
N TYR A 359 0.42 -16.15 -33.91
CA TYR A 359 0.09 -17.44 -33.30
C TYR A 359 -1.42 -17.62 -33.24
N LYS A 360 -1.90 -18.87 -33.27
CA LYS A 360 -3.30 -19.21 -32.98
C LYS A 360 -3.37 -20.18 -31.82
N LEU A 361 -4.48 -20.16 -31.09
CA LEU A 361 -4.78 -21.20 -30.11
C LEU A 361 -4.86 -22.55 -30.82
N ARG A 362 -4.26 -23.56 -30.23
CA ARG A 362 -4.45 -24.94 -30.67
C ARG A 362 -5.86 -25.33 -30.24
N VAL A 363 -6.78 -25.45 -31.20
CA VAL A 363 -8.12 -25.96 -30.92
C VAL A 363 -7.95 -27.38 -30.38
N SER A 364 -8.40 -27.59 -29.14
CA SER A 364 -8.42 -28.89 -28.46
C SER A 364 -9.55 -29.75 -28.97
#